data_AF-A0AAP8JE70-F1
#
_entry.id   AF-A0AAP8JE70-F1
#
_cell.length_a   1.000
_cell.length_b   1.000
_cell.length_c   1.000
_cell.angle_alpha   90.00
_cell.angle_beta   90.00
_cell.angle_gamma   90.00
#
_symmetry.space_group_name_H-M   'P 1'
#
loop_
_entity.id
_entity.type
_entity.pdbx_description
1 polymer ?
#
loop_
_entity_poly.entity_id
_entity_poly.type
_entity_poly.pdbx_seq_one_letter_code
_entity_poly.pdbx_strand_id
1 'polypeptide(L)'
;MAIQSDFHKDLSKFQPTYKWGLTKVQIFMILKMIPGFILIVGEVFLLTGILFWIVAILTAVLTITPPVLVGVGKWQTFKNDMDFHLKHQKRYYQTERIRSYKPDEFVKQKEIKKTNRSRSKKA
;
A
#
# COMPACT_ATOMS: atom_id res chain seq x y z
N MET A 1 8.11 -16.80 26.61
CA MET A 1 8.77 -16.02 25.54
C MET A 1 8.28 -16.58 24.22
N ALA A 2 7.39 -15.85 23.52
CA ALA A 2 6.86 -16.29 22.25
C ALA A 2 7.94 -16.08 21.17
N ILE A 3 8.44 -17.18 20.61
CA ILE A 3 9.29 -17.19 19.43
C ILE A 3 8.42 -16.67 18.28
N GLN A 4 8.63 -15.41 17.90
CA GLN A 4 8.01 -14.83 16.72
C GLN A 4 8.51 -15.62 15.50
N SER A 5 7.59 -16.32 14.85
CA SER A 5 7.84 -17.03 13.61
C SER A 5 8.16 -16.02 12.50
N ASP A 6 9.42 -15.95 12.10
CA ASP A 6 9.92 -15.22 10.91
C ASP A 6 9.49 -15.86 9.57
N PHE A 7 8.58 -16.85 9.58
CA PHE A 7 8.47 -17.81 8.50
C PHE A 7 7.91 -17.31 7.17
N HIS A 8 7.30 -16.12 7.10
CA HIS A 8 6.85 -15.58 5.82
C HIS A 8 7.27 -14.13 5.65
N LYS A 9 8.57 -13.88 5.48
CA LYS A 9 8.99 -12.77 4.62
C LYS A 9 8.40 -13.04 3.25
N ASP A 10 7.29 -12.37 2.96
CA ASP A 10 6.51 -12.49 1.74
C ASP A 10 7.40 -12.17 0.52
N LEU A 11 8.03 -13.21 -0.03
CA LEU A 11 9.00 -13.12 -1.13
C LEU A 11 8.38 -12.55 -2.40
N SER A 12 7.04 -12.53 -2.50
CA SER A 12 6.31 -11.89 -3.60
C SER A 12 6.55 -10.38 -3.66
N LYS A 13 6.92 -9.75 -2.54
CA LYS A 13 7.21 -8.31 -2.42
C LYS A 13 8.69 -7.99 -2.56
N PHE A 14 9.55 -9.00 -2.74
CA PHE A 14 10.98 -8.80 -2.90
C PHE A 14 11.29 -8.27 -4.29
N GLN A 15 11.76 -7.03 -4.38
CA GLN A 15 12.24 -6.47 -5.64
C GLN A 15 13.73 -6.79 -5.80
N PRO A 16 14.13 -7.49 -6.88
CA PRO A 16 15.54 -7.80 -7.11
C PRO A 16 16.33 -6.50 -7.32
N THR A 17 17.48 -6.42 -6.67
CA THR A 17 18.47 -5.37 -6.90
C THR A 17 18.97 -5.47 -8.34
N TYR A 18 19.04 -4.36 -9.05
CA TYR A 18 19.41 -4.34 -10.46
C TYR A 18 20.87 -3.94 -10.67
N LYS A 19 21.22 -2.69 -10.35
CA LYS A 19 22.56 -2.12 -10.56
C LYS A 19 22.91 -1.25 -9.35
N TRP A 20 24.19 -1.27 -8.94
CA TRP A 20 24.69 -0.48 -7.79
C TRP A 20 23.94 -0.75 -6.47
N GLY A 21 23.37 -1.95 -6.29
CA GLY A 21 22.57 -2.28 -5.10
C GLY A 21 21.18 -1.62 -5.07
N LEU A 22 20.78 -0.89 -6.11
CA LEU A 22 19.48 -0.23 -6.20
C LEU A 22 18.47 -1.08 -6.96
N THR A 23 17.19 -1.01 -6.54
CA THR A 23 16.09 -1.59 -7.31
C THR A 23 15.77 -0.71 -8.53
N LYS A 24 15.13 -1.28 -9.56
CA LYS A 24 14.70 -0.50 -10.73
C LYS A 24 13.79 0.67 -10.34
N VAL A 25 12.94 0.48 -9.33
CA VAL A 25 12.02 1.51 -8.84
C VAL A 25 12.79 2.66 -8.16
N GLN A 26 13.83 2.35 -7.38
CA GLN A 26 14.71 3.37 -6.79
C GLN A 26 15.47 4.17 -7.86
N ILE A 27 15.92 3.53 -8.94
CA ILE A 27 16.55 4.23 -10.07
C ILE A 27 15.56 5.19 -10.75
N PHE A 28 14.32 4.74 -10.99
CA PHE A 28 13.27 5.60 -11.54
C PHE A 28 12.91 6.76 -10.59
N MET A 29 12.90 6.53 -9.28
CA MET A 29 12.71 7.58 -8.27
C MET A 29 13.78 8.65 -8.39
N ILE A 30 15.07 8.27 -8.41
CA ILE A 30 16.19 9.21 -8.54
C ILE A 30 16.07 10.00 -9.84
N LEU A 31 15.78 9.33 -10.96
CA LEU A 31 15.62 9.98 -12.27
C LEU A 31 14.48 11.01 -12.26
N LYS A 32 13.36 10.70 -11.59
CA LYS A 32 12.21 11.60 -11.45
C LYS A 32 12.46 12.78 -10.52
N MET A 33 13.44 12.70 -9.61
CA MET A 33 13.81 13.79 -8.70
C MET A 33 14.70 14.85 -9.34
N ILE A 34 15.47 14.51 -10.39
CA ILE A 34 16.38 15.42 -11.09
C ILE A 34 15.73 16.78 -11.47
N PRO A 35 14.56 16.83 -12.12
CA PRO A 35 13.95 18.12 -12.47
C PRO A 35 13.62 18.99 -11.25
N GLY A 36 13.23 18.38 -10.13
CA GLY A 36 12.99 19.10 -8.87
C GLY A 36 14.27 19.73 -8.31
N PHE A 37 15.39 19.00 -8.37
CA PHE A 37 16.69 19.55 -7.99
C PHE A 37 17.13 20.70 -8.90
N ILE A 38 16.91 20.60 -10.20
CA ILE A 38 17.24 21.67 -11.15
C ILE A 38 16.44 22.94 -10.80
N LEU A 39 15.16 22.81 -10.47
CA LEU A 39 14.33 23.95 -10.05
C LEU A 39 14.86 24.60 -8.77
N ILE A 40 15.17 23.81 -7.73
CA ILE A 40 15.70 24.33 -6.47
C ILE A 40 17.05 25.03 -6.68
N VAL A 41 17.93 24.45 -7.51
CA VAL A 41 19.22 25.09 -7.84
C VAL A 41 18.99 26.39 -8.62
N GLY A 42 18.01 26.44 -9.51
CA GLY A 42 17.60 27.68 -10.20
C GLY A 42 17.07 28.75 -9.25
N GLU A 43 16.30 28.35 -8.23
CA GLU A 43 15.76 29.25 -7.20
C GLU A 43 16.86 29.94 -6.38
N VAL A 44 18.01 29.29 -6.17
CA VAL A 44 19.17 29.88 -5.47
C VAL A 44 19.65 31.16 -6.14
N PHE A 45 19.56 31.25 -7.48
CA PHE A 45 19.99 32.43 -8.24
C PHE A 45 18.94 33.54 -8.28
N LEU A 46 17.66 33.21 -8.04
CA LEU A 46 16.54 34.14 -8.16
C LEU A 46 16.11 34.74 -6.82
N LEU A 47 16.21 33.95 -5.74
CA LEU A 47 15.71 34.29 -4.43
C LEU A 47 16.84 34.23 -3.40
N THR A 48 16.83 35.17 -2.46
CA THR A 48 17.80 35.21 -1.35
C THR A 48 17.09 35.32 -0.01
N GLY A 49 17.80 34.90 1.05
CA GLY A 49 17.29 34.98 2.42
C GLY A 49 16.16 33.99 2.71
N ILE A 50 15.20 34.41 3.54
CA ILE A 50 14.14 33.53 4.07
C ILE A 50 13.15 33.09 2.98
N LEU A 51 12.92 33.94 1.97
CA LEU A 51 12.03 33.63 0.83
C LEU A 51 12.53 32.43 0.02
N PHE A 52 13.85 32.31 -0.17
CA PHE A 52 14.44 31.14 -0.81
C PHE A 52 14.07 29.85 -0.06
N TRP A 53 14.21 29.83 1.27
CA TRP A 53 13.91 28.64 2.06
C TRP A 53 12.44 28.22 1.97
N ILE A 54 11.51 29.17 2.03
CA ILE A 54 10.08 28.88 1.95
C ILE A 54 9.73 28.28 0.58
N VAL A 55 10.22 28.92 -0.49
CA VAL A 55 9.96 28.46 -1.86
C VAL A 55 10.63 27.11 -2.10
N ALA A 56 11.91 26.96 -1.77
CA ALA A 56 12.65 25.71 -1.96
C ALA A 56 12.01 24.52 -1.22
N ILE A 57 11.52 24.73 0.01
CA ILE A 57 10.80 23.68 0.75
C ILE A 57 9.50 23.33 0.04
N LEU A 58 8.74 24.32 -0.44
CA LEU A 58 7.50 24.07 -1.15
C LEU A 58 7.74 23.30 -2.45
N THR A 59 8.76 23.72 -3.22
CA THR A 59 9.17 23.07 -4.46
C THR A 59 9.65 21.64 -4.21
N ALA A 60 10.43 21.42 -3.15
CA ALA A 60 10.85 20.09 -2.72
C ALA A 60 9.67 19.19 -2.35
N VAL A 61 8.72 19.67 -1.54
CA VAL A 61 7.54 18.88 -1.16
C VAL A 61 6.71 18.50 -2.39
N LEU A 62 6.54 19.42 -3.35
CA LEU A 62 5.74 19.16 -4.52
C LEU A 62 6.42 18.20 -5.52
N THR A 63 7.74 18.33 -5.69
CA THR A 63 8.47 17.64 -6.78
C THR A 63 9.22 16.40 -6.32
N ILE A 64 9.72 16.38 -5.08
CA ILE A 64 10.53 15.28 -4.52
C ILE A 64 9.68 14.28 -3.75
N THR A 65 8.65 14.72 -3.01
CA THR A 65 7.83 13.81 -2.21
C THR A 65 7.09 12.75 -3.05
N PRO A 66 6.46 13.07 -4.20
CA PRO A 66 5.78 12.06 -5.01
C PRO A 66 6.69 10.91 -5.50
N PRO A 67 7.87 11.17 -6.13
CA PRO A 67 8.74 10.08 -6.56
C PRO A 67 9.27 9.27 -5.37
N VAL A 68 9.55 9.90 -4.22
CA VAL A 68 9.98 9.18 -3.01
C VAL A 68 8.90 8.22 -2.52
N LEU A 69 7.63 8.65 -2.47
CA LEU A 69 6.52 7.79 -2.07
C LEU A 69 6.31 6.61 -3.03
N VAL A 70 6.54 6.82 -4.33
CA VAL A 70 6.54 5.74 -5.33
C VAL A 70 7.71 4.78 -5.11
N GLY A 71 8.92 5.32 -4.85
CA GLY A 71 10.14 4.55 -4.57
C GLY A 71 10.00 3.62 -3.36
N VAL A 72 9.36 4.09 -2.29
CA VAL A 72 9.13 3.34 -1.05
C VAL A 72 7.89 2.43 -1.15
N GLY A 73 7.11 2.52 -2.24
CA GLY A 73 5.89 1.73 -2.43
C GLY A 73 4.70 2.19 -1.55
N LYS A 74 4.81 3.35 -0.90
CA LYS A 74 3.77 3.94 -0.03
C LYS A 74 2.84 4.90 -0.77
N TRP A 75 3.02 5.09 -2.07
CA TRP A 75 2.18 5.97 -2.87
C TRP A 75 0.69 5.58 -2.83
N GLN A 76 0.39 4.28 -2.91
CA GLN A 76 -0.99 3.81 -2.89
C GLN A 76 -1.64 4.01 -1.52
N THR A 77 -0.91 3.77 -0.43
CA THR A 77 -1.41 4.01 0.93
C THR A 77 -1.65 5.50 1.17
N PHE A 78 -0.74 6.35 0.71
CA PHE A 78 -0.87 7.80 0.80
C PHE A 78 -2.08 8.32 0.02
N LYS A 79 -2.30 7.84 -1.20
CA LYS A 79 -3.50 8.17 -1.98
C LYS A 79 -4.78 7.75 -1.28
N ASN A 80 -4.82 6.53 -0.74
CA ASN A 80 -5.99 6.02 -0.04
C ASN A 80 -6.28 6.83 1.23
N ASP A 81 -5.24 7.25 1.95
CA ASP A 81 -5.34 8.08 3.15
C ASP A 81 -5.86 9.48 2.82
N MET A 82 -5.28 10.13 1.80
CA MET A 82 -5.81 11.40 1.27
C MET A 82 -7.26 11.27 0.82
N ASP A 83 -7.61 10.21 0.10
CA ASP A 83 -8.98 9.98 -0.39
C ASP A 83 -9.97 9.74 0.75
N PHE A 84 -9.52 9.07 1.82
CA PHE A 84 -10.28 8.91 3.04
C PHE A 84 -10.53 10.26 3.73
N HIS A 85 -9.47 11.05 3.94
CA HIS A 85 -9.57 12.33 4.64
C HIS A 85 -10.29 13.43 3.85
N LEU A 86 -10.22 13.41 2.51
CA LEU A 86 -10.84 14.43 1.65
C LEU A 86 -12.26 14.06 1.22
N LYS A 87 -12.54 12.79 0.89
CA LYS A 87 -13.87 12.38 0.37
C LYS A 87 -14.75 11.72 1.42
N HIS A 88 -14.18 10.99 2.37
CA HIS A 88 -14.96 10.10 3.24
C HIS A 88 -15.33 10.68 4.61
N GLN A 89 -15.11 11.98 4.85
CA GLN A 89 -15.60 12.65 6.07
C GLN A 89 -17.13 12.56 6.24
N LYS A 90 -17.88 12.26 5.17
CA LYS A 90 -19.34 12.03 5.21
C LYS A 90 -19.73 10.55 5.25
N ARG A 91 -18.94 9.67 5.88
CA ARG A 91 -19.43 8.32 6.20
C ARG A 91 -20.49 8.42 7.29
N TYR A 92 -21.75 8.59 6.90
CA TYR A 92 -22.84 8.07 7.71
C TYR A 92 -22.57 6.57 7.84
N TYR A 93 -22.43 6.08 9.07
CA TYR A 93 -22.40 4.65 9.33
C TYR A 93 -23.70 4.06 8.78
N GLN A 94 -23.65 3.51 7.56
CA GLN A 94 -24.62 2.52 7.15
C GLN A 94 -24.33 1.31 8.01
N THR A 95 -24.91 1.33 9.21
CA THR A 95 -25.13 0.12 9.97
C THR A 95 -26.14 -0.63 9.13
N GLU A 96 -25.64 -1.41 8.16
CA GLU A 96 -26.44 -2.42 7.50
C GLU A 96 -27.06 -3.22 8.65
N ARG A 97 -28.37 -3.05 8.86
CA ARG A 97 -29.07 -3.81 9.88
C ARG A 97 -28.76 -5.26 9.56
N ILE A 98 -28.06 -5.93 10.47
CA ILE A 98 -27.79 -7.36 10.39
C ILE A 98 -29.13 -8.00 10.03
N ARG A 99 -29.20 -8.59 8.83
CA ARG A 99 -30.44 -9.14 8.31
C ARG A 99 -30.88 -10.20 9.31
N SER A 100 -31.99 -9.96 10.00
CA SER A 100 -32.49 -10.91 10.98
C SER A 100 -33.05 -12.08 10.19
N TYR A 101 -32.26 -13.15 10.07
CA TYR A 101 -32.68 -14.39 9.44
C TYR A 101 -33.88 -14.93 10.20
N LYS A 102 -34.96 -15.26 9.48
CA LYS A 102 -36.07 -15.94 10.11
C LYS A 102 -35.70 -17.43 10.28
N PRO A 103 -36.11 -18.10 11.38
CA PRO A 103 -35.74 -19.49 11.66
C PRO A 103 -36.10 -20.48 10.53
N ASP A 104 -37.08 -20.12 9.71
CA ASP A 104 -37.62 -20.82 8.54
C ASP A 104 -36.75 -20.72 7.27
N GLU A 105 -35.78 -19.80 7.20
CA GLU A 105 -34.86 -19.70 6.05
C GLU A 105 -33.78 -20.80 6.03
N PHE A 106 -33.61 -21.55 7.13
CA PHE A 106 -32.64 -22.63 7.23
C PHE A 106 -33.29 -23.99 6.95
N VAL A 107 -33.35 -24.38 5.67
CA VAL A 107 -33.71 -25.76 5.31
C VAL A 107 -32.54 -26.69 5.67
N LYS A 108 -32.70 -27.47 6.74
CA LYS A 108 -31.76 -28.55 7.07
C LYS A 108 -31.78 -29.58 5.94
N GLN A 109 -30.73 -29.62 5.12
CA GLN A 109 -30.51 -30.74 4.22
C GLN A 109 -30.35 -32.01 5.07
N LYS A 110 -31.37 -32.88 5.03
CA LYS A 110 -31.28 -34.22 5.58
C LYS A 110 -30.41 -35.05 4.64
N GLU A 111 -29.58 -35.90 5.25
CA GLU A 111 -28.76 -36.95 4.64
C GLU A 111 -27.37 -36.54 4.14
N ILE A 112 -26.46 -36.33 5.11
CA ILE A 112 -25.05 -36.63 4.89
C ILE A 112 -24.94 -38.15 4.73
N LYS A 113 -24.84 -38.60 3.48
CA LYS A 113 -24.54 -39.99 3.12
C LYS A 113 -23.17 -40.34 3.72
N LYS A 114 -23.15 -41.11 4.81
CA LYS A 114 -21.92 -41.61 5.44
C LYS A 114 -21.05 -42.25 4.34
N THR A 115 -19.91 -41.66 4.05
CA THR A 115 -18.91 -42.22 3.14
C THR A 115 -18.50 -43.58 3.68
N ASN A 116 -18.97 -44.64 3.00
CA ASN A 116 -18.55 -45.99 3.30
C ASN A 116 -17.09 -46.11 2.85
N ARG A 117 -16.16 -46.06 3.81
CA ARG A 117 -14.74 -46.36 3.57
C ARG A 117 -14.66 -47.83 3.15
N SER A 118 -14.62 -48.08 1.84
CA SER A 118 -14.28 -49.41 1.34
C SER A 118 -12.84 -49.72 1.78
N ARG A 119 -12.69 -50.77 2.59
CA ARG A 119 -11.41 -51.42 2.84
C ARG A 119 -10.83 -51.82 1.48
N SER A 120 -9.75 -51.16 1.09
CA SER A 120 -8.79 -51.70 0.13
C SER A 120 -8.30 -53.05 0.69
N LYS A 121 -8.78 -54.16 0.12
CA LYS A 121 -8.15 -55.46 0.27
C LYS A 121 -6.83 -55.39 -0.48
N LYS A 122 -5.72 -55.36 0.26
CA LYS A 122 -4.46 -55.96 -0.19
C LYS A 122 -4.54 -57.46 0.09
N ALA A 123 -4.52 -58.26 -0.96
CA ALA A 123 -3.99 -59.61 -1.01
C ALA A 123 -3.86 -59.98 -2.48
#